data_AF-H5U792-F1
#
_entry.id   AF-H5U792-F1
#
_cell.length_a   1.000
_cell.length_b   1.000
_cell.length_c   1.000
_cell.angle_alpha   90.00
_cell.angle_beta   90.00
_cell.angle_gamma   90.00
#
_symmetry.space_group_name_H-M   'P 1'
#
loop_
_entity.id
_entity.type
_entity.pdbx_description
1 polymer ?
#
loop_
_entity_poly.entity_id
_entity_poly.type
_entity_poly.pdbx_seq_one_letter_code
_entity_poly.pdbx_strand_id
1 'polypeptide(L)'
;MRRWRGRFVEHRCEGLLDEPRPGRPRTVDDEQIKDLITATLETTPKNATHWSTRSMAEYLGMSQSTVSRVWRAFGLAPHKQDSWKLSKDPMFTEKVRDVVGLYMNPPERALVLCVDEKTQIQALDRTQPIFPMLPGTPQRASHDYVRNGTSSLYASPPRSAHWPGSSSAA
;
A
#
# COMPACT_ATOMS: atom_id res chain seq x y z
N MET A 1 24.01 -25.42 -37.06
CA MET A 1 23.16 -26.19 -38.01
C MET A 1 23.03 -27.70 -37.73
N ARG A 2 24.03 -28.42 -37.17
CA ARG A 2 23.93 -29.88 -36.97
C ARG A 2 22.84 -30.32 -35.98
N ARG A 3 22.64 -29.58 -34.88
CA ARG A 3 21.70 -29.94 -33.79
C ARG A 3 20.23 -29.99 -34.26
N TRP A 4 19.83 -29.04 -35.11
CA TRP A 4 18.48 -28.98 -35.70
C TRP A 4 18.22 -30.08 -36.74
N ARG A 5 19.22 -30.44 -37.55
CA ARG A 5 19.10 -31.54 -38.51
C ARG A 5 18.97 -32.89 -37.80
N GLY A 6 19.72 -33.12 -36.71
CA GLY A 6 19.59 -34.32 -35.89
C GLY A 6 18.18 -34.47 -35.32
N ARG A 7 17.65 -33.42 -34.67
CA ARG A 7 16.27 -33.41 -34.15
C ARG A 7 15.21 -33.64 -35.22
N PHE A 8 15.40 -33.08 -36.41
CA PHE A 8 14.47 -33.31 -37.53
C PHE A 8 14.51 -34.75 -38.06
N VAL A 9 15.68 -35.39 -38.08
CA VAL A 9 15.78 -36.79 -38.52
C VAL A 9 15.06 -37.73 -37.55
N GLU A 10 15.17 -37.45 -36.25
CA GLU A 10 14.62 -38.30 -35.17
C GLU A 10 13.13 -38.03 -34.89
N HIS A 11 12.74 -36.77 -34.84
CA HIS A 11 11.41 -36.33 -34.38
C HIS A 11 10.64 -35.50 -35.42
N ARG A 12 11.15 -35.40 -36.65
CA ARG A 12 10.51 -34.66 -37.76
C ARG A 12 10.15 -33.23 -37.35
N CYS A 13 8.95 -32.78 -37.71
CA CYS A 13 8.50 -31.41 -37.44
C CYS A 13 8.32 -31.14 -35.93
N GLU A 14 8.02 -32.15 -35.11
CA GLU A 14 7.90 -31.99 -33.65
C GLU A 14 9.24 -31.65 -32.99
N GLY A 15 10.35 -32.19 -33.51
CA GLY A 15 11.71 -31.88 -33.05
C GLY A 15 12.19 -30.46 -33.36
N LEU A 16 11.40 -29.68 -34.10
CA LEU A 16 11.67 -28.26 -34.39
C LEU A 16 11.00 -27.31 -33.38
N LEU A 17 10.16 -27.83 -32.47
CA LEU A 17 9.60 -27.02 -31.40
C LEU A 17 10.68 -26.66 -30.38
N ASP A 18 10.59 -25.45 -29.82
CA ASP A 18 11.51 -25.01 -28.78
C ASP A 18 11.22 -25.84 -27.52
N GLU A 19 12.19 -26.66 -27.12
CA GLU A 19 12.07 -27.47 -25.91
C GLU A 19 11.98 -26.54 -24.68
N PRO A 20 11.29 -26.96 -23.60
CA PRO A 20 11.25 -26.20 -22.36
C PRO A 20 12.68 -25.95 -21.89
N ARG A 21 13.12 -24.69 -21.95
CA ARG A 21 14.45 -24.32 -21.47
C ARG A 21 14.45 -24.52 -19.95
N PRO A 22 15.39 -25.31 -19.39
CA PRO A 22 15.54 -25.37 -17.96
C PRO A 22 15.91 -23.97 -17.49
N GLY A 23 14.97 -23.32 -16.79
CA GLY A 23 15.19 -22.00 -16.21
C GLY A 23 16.33 -22.05 -15.19
N ARG A 24 16.78 -20.89 -14.71
CA ARG A 24 17.78 -20.82 -13.64
C ARG A 24 17.30 -21.64 -12.44
N PRO A 25 18.10 -22.60 -11.94
CA PRO A 25 17.73 -23.39 -10.76
C PRO A 25 17.35 -22.49 -9.60
N ARG A 26 16.29 -22.86 -8.86
CA ARG A 26 15.87 -22.14 -7.66
C ARG A 26 17.05 -22.13 -6.68
N THR A 27 17.54 -20.94 -6.35
CA THR A 27 18.68 -20.75 -5.42
C THR A 27 18.22 -20.60 -3.96
N VAL A 28 16.91 -20.54 -3.74
CA VAL A 28 16.30 -20.28 -2.44
C VAL A 28 15.43 -21.48 -2.11
N ASP A 29 15.77 -22.11 -0.99
CA ASP A 29 15.06 -23.29 -0.50
C ASP A 29 13.69 -22.93 0.07
N ASP A 30 12.77 -23.90 0.09
CA ASP A 30 11.42 -23.70 0.60
C ASP A 30 11.43 -23.35 2.10
N GLU A 31 12.41 -23.86 2.86
CA GLU A 31 12.63 -23.48 4.27
C GLU A 31 12.95 -21.98 4.40
N GLN A 32 13.81 -21.44 3.55
CA GLN A 32 14.16 -20.01 3.56
C GLN A 32 12.98 -19.12 3.15
N ILE A 33 12.11 -19.61 2.27
CA ILE A 33 10.87 -18.91 1.91
C ILE A 33 9.90 -18.89 3.09
N LYS A 34 9.74 -20.03 3.78
CA LYS A 34 8.93 -20.15 4.99
C LYS A 34 9.40 -19.14 6.04
N ASP A 35 10.69 -19.14 6.36
CA ASP A 35 11.27 -18.24 7.36
C ASP A 35 11.06 -16.76 6.99
N LEU A 36 11.19 -16.43 5.70
CA LEU A 36 10.91 -15.09 5.20
C LEU A 36 9.45 -14.68 5.41
N ILE A 37 8.51 -15.55 5.06
CA ILE A 37 7.07 -15.26 5.21
C ILE A 37 6.73 -15.12 6.69
N THR A 38 7.16 -16.06 7.53
CA THR A 38 6.96 -16.04 8.98
C THR A 38 7.51 -14.75 9.59
N ALA A 39 8.77 -14.40 9.30
CA ALA A 39 9.38 -13.17 9.80
C ALA A 39 8.63 -11.91 9.31
N THR A 40 8.15 -11.91 8.08
CA THR A 40 7.38 -10.78 7.51
C THR A 40 6.05 -10.58 8.23
N LEU A 41 5.38 -11.66 8.64
CA LEU A 41 4.04 -11.62 9.24
C LEU A 41 4.05 -11.46 10.75
N GLU A 42 5.04 -12.04 11.43
CA GLU A 42 5.03 -12.18 12.89
C GLU A 42 5.96 -11.22 13.61
N THR A 43 6.82 -10.51 12.88
CA THR A 43 7.82 -9.62 13.48
C THR A 43 7.85 -8.24 12.83
N THR A 44 8.41 -7.27 13.53
CA THR A 44 8.66 -5.91 13.01
C THR A 44 10.13 -5.53 13.24
N PRO A 45 10.74 -4.71 12.34
CA PRO A 45 12.10 -4.24 12.54
C PRO A 45 12.20 -3.32 13.76
N LYS A 46 13.35 -3.34 14.45
CA LYS A 46 13.56 -2.58 15.71
C LYS A 46 13.28 -1.08 15.60
N ASN A 47 13.58 -0.46 14.46
CA ASN A 47 13.53 1.00 14.26
C ASN A 47 12.55 1.42 13.16
N ALA A 48 11.60 0.57 12.77
CA ALA A 48 10.60 0.93 11.78
C ALA A 48 9.28 0.19 12.04
N THR A 49 8.18 0.77 11.58
CA THR A 49 6.84 0.17 11.74
C THR A 49 6.61 -1.05 10.86
N HIS A 50 7.33 -1.16 9.74
CA HIS A 50 7.18 -2.25 8.78
C HIS A 50 8.53 -2.64 8.19
N TRP A 51 8.64 -3.89 7.75
CA TRP A 51 9.80 -4.36 7.00
C TRP A 51 9.90 -3.65 5.65
N SER A 52 11.09 -3.14 5.36
CA SER A 52 11.48 -2.82 3.99
C SER A 52 12.10 -4.06 3.34
N THR A 53 12.10 -4.12 2.01
CA THR A 53 12.77 -5.22 1.30
C THR A 53 14.27 -5.30 1.62
N ARG A 54 14.92 -4.17 1.95
CA ARG A 54 16.34 -4.12 2.33
C ARG A 54 16.57 -4.60 3.76
N SER A 55 15.79 -4.10 4.71
CA SER A 55 15.93 -4.49 6.11
C SER A 55 15.58 -5.97 6.34
N MET A 56 14.61 -6.51 5.59
CA MET A 56 14.30 -7.95 5.63
C MET A 56 15.42 -8.79 5.01
N ALA A 57 16.01 -8.31 3.90
CA ALA A 57 17.14 -8.96 3.27
C ALA A 57 18.36 -9.03 4.20
N GLU A 58 18.68 -7.92 4.88
CA GLU A 58 19.74 -7.87 5.91
C GLU A 58 19.43 -8.80 7.09
N TYR A 59 18.18 -8.84 7.55
CA TYR A 59 17.76 -9.66 8.68
C TYR A 59 17.93 -11.18 8.43
N LEU A 60 17.62 -11.64 7.21
CA LEU A 60 17.67 -13.07 6.85
C LEU A 60 18.92 -13.45 6.03
N GLY A 61 19.83 -12.52 5.77
CA GLY A 61 21.02 -12.76 4.94
C GLY A 61 20.69 -13.11 3.48
N MET A 62 19.59 -12.57 2.94
CA MET A 62 19.10 -12.85 1.58
C MET A 62 19.33 -11.67 0.64
N SER A 63 19.25 -11.90 -0.67
CA SER A 63 19.24 -10.79 -1.62
C SER A 63 17.92 -10.01 -1.55
N GLN A 64 17.98 -8.68 -1.64
CA GLN A 64 16.78 -7.83 -1.74
C GLN A 64 15.85 -8.25 -2.89
N SER A 65 16.43 -8.71 -4.02
CA SER A 65 15.66 -9.18 -5.17
C SER A 65 14.86 -10.45 -4.87
N THR A 66 15.40 -11.33 -4.02
CA THR A 66 14.71 -12.53 -3.55
C THR A 66 13.53 -12.14 -2.69
N VAL A 67 13.72 -11.27 -1.70
CA VAL A 67 12.64 -10.78 -0.83
C VAL A 67 11.53 -10.15 -1.64
N SER A 68 11.89 -9.28 -2.59
CA SER A 68 10.91 -8.61 -3.45
C SER A 68 10.13 -9.58 -4.34
N ARG A 69 10.77 -10.65 -4.82
CA ARG A 69 10.10 -11.68 -5.64
C ARG A 69 9.15 -12.55 -4.81
N VAL A 70 9.59 -12.98 -3.62
CA VAL A 70 8.76 -13.77 -2.70
C VAL A 70 7.55 -12.95 -2.24
N TRP A 71 7.74 -11.71 -1.80
CA TRP A 71 6.61 -10.86 -1.42
C TRP A 71 5.61 -10.65 -2.56
N ARG A 72 6.06 -10.45 -3.80
CA ARG A 72 5.15 -10.37 -4.96
C ARG A 72 4.41 -11.67 -5.22
N ALA A 73 5.10 -12.81 -5.14
CA ALA A 73 4.51 -14.13 -5.38
C ALA A 73 3.43 -14.49 -4.36
N PHE A 74 3.64 -14.11 -3.09
CA PHE A 74 2.70 -14.37 -1.99
C PHE A 74 1.76 -13.19 -1.68
N GLY A 75 1.80 -12.11 -2.48
CA GLY A 75 0.97 -10.93 -2.29
C GLY A 75 1.20 -10.20 -0.96
N LEU A 76 2.40 -10.29 -0.39
CA LEU A 76 2.77 -9.60 0.84
C LEU A 76 3.14 -8.14 0.54
N ALA A 77 2.46 -7.21 1.21
CA ALA A 77 2.72 -5.78 1.07
C ALA A 77 2.79 -5.13 2.45
N PRO A 78 3.91 -5.25 3.18
CA PRO A 78 4.01 -4.77 4.56
C PRO A 78 3.75 -3.27 4.72
N HIS A 79 4.08 -2.48 3.70
CA HIS A 79 3.87 -1.03 3.70
C HIS A 79 2.45 -0.61 3.35
N LYS A 80 1.58 -1.53 2.91
CA LYS A 80 0.20 -1.22 2.58
C LYS A 80 -0.68 -1.48 3.78
N GLN A 81 -1.41 -0.45 4.18
CA GLN A 81 -2.51 -0.56 5.12
C GLN A 81 -3.76 -0.04 4.42
N ASP A 82 -4.80 -0.86 4.40
CA ASP A 82 -6.11 -0.39 3.96
C ASP A 82 -6.85 0.17 5.17
N SER A 83 -7.32 1.40 5.02
CA SER A 83 -8.26 2.01 5.96
C SER A 83 -9.64 1.98 5.34
N TRP A 84 -10.64 1.58 6.13
CA TRP A 84 -12.03 1.68 5.73
C TRP A 84 -12.77 2.51 6.78
N LYS A 85 -13.63 3.40 6.31
CA LYS A 85 -14.44 4.27 7.16
C LYS A 85 -15.89 4.08 6.79
N LEU A 86 -16.66 3.50 7.70
CA LEU A 86 -18.11 3.51 7.64
C LEU A 86 -18.57 4.42 8.78
N SER A 87 -19.17 5.56 8.42
CA SER A 87 -19.76 6.44 9.43
C SER A 87 -20.90 5.69 10.12
N LYS A 88 -20.93 5.72 11.46
CA LYS A 88 -22.05 5.18 12.25
C LYS A 88 -23.21 6.17 12.39
N ASP A 89 -23.06 7.38 11.84
CA ASP A 89 -24.08 8.41 11.87
C ASP A 89 -25.29 7.99 11.01
N PRO A 90 -26.50 7.82 11.60
CA PRO A 90 -27.70 7.47 10.84
C PRO A 90 -28.03 8.49 9.74
N MET A 91 -27.60 9.74 9.87
CA MET A 91 -27.82 10.82 8.90
C MET A 91 -26.61 11.08 7.98
N PHE A 92 -25.63 10.17 7.93
CA PHE A 92 -24.38 10.40 7.20
C PHE A 92 -24.61 10.82 5.73
N THR A 93 -25.50 10.10 5.03
CA THR A 93 -25.79 10.36 3.62
C THR A 93 -26.40 11.74 3.39
N GLU A 94 -27.27 12.20 4.30
CA GLU A 94 -27.92 13.51 4.20
C GLU A 94 -26.89 14.63 4.40
N LYS A 95 -26.06 14.54 5.44
CA LYS A 95 -24.99 15.52 5.69
C LYS A 95 -23.98 15.59 4.56
N VAL A 96 -23.63 14.46 3.95
CA VAL A 96 -22.74 14.44 2.78
C VAL A 96 -23.39 15.16 1.59
N ARG A 97 -24.68 14.93 1.35
CA ARG A 97 -25.42 15.61 0.28
C ARG A 97 -25.50 17.12 0.50
N ASP A 98 -25.71 17.57 1.73
CA ASP A 98 -25.74 19.00 2.06
C ASP A 98 -24.39 19.66 1.80
N VAL A 99 -23.28 19.03 2.23
CA VAL A 99 -21.93 19.55 1.99
C VAL A 99 -21.59 19.58 0.50
N VAL A 100 -21.92 18.53 -0.25
CA VAL A 100 -21.72 18.49 -1.71
C VAL A 100 -22.61 19.54 -2.40
N GLY A 101 -23.83 19.75 -1.91
CA GLY A 101 -24.76 20.77 -2.39
C GLY A 101 -24.17 22.18 -2.35
N LEU A 102 -23.37 22.49 -1.32
CA LEU A 102 -22.65 23.77 -1.22
C LEU A 102 -21.59 23.97 -2.33
N TYR A 103 -21.03 22.89 -2.88
CA TYR A 103 -20.11 22.97 -4.02
C TYR A 103 -20.84 23.05 -5.36
N MET A 104 -21.98 22.39 -5.47
CA MET A 104 -22.77 22.35 -6.71
C MET A 104 -23.60 23.62 -6.95
N ASN A 105 -24.05 24.28 -5.87
CA ASN A 105 -24.75 25.56 -5.93
C ASN A 105 -24.20 26.52 -4.85
N PRO A 106 -23.01 27.10 -5.09
CA PRO A 106 -22.35 27.94 -4.11
C PRO A 106 -23.10 29.27 -3.92
N PRO A 107 -23.42 29.68 -2.67
CA PRO A 107 -24.04 30.97 -2.40
C PRO A 107 -23.12 32.12 -2.82
N GLU A 108 -23.68 33.25 -3.28
CA GLU A 108 -22.96 34.42 -3.80
C GLU A 108 -21.89 35.03 -2.86
N ARG A 109 -21.89 34.67 -1.56
CA ARG A 109 -20.95 35.18 -0.55
C ARG A 109 -20.50 34.10 0.46
N ALA A 110 -20.31 32.86 -0.01
CA ALA A 110 -19.85 31.79 0.86
C ALA A 110 -18.32 31.76 0.99
N LEU A 111 -17.83 31.69 2.23
CA LEU A 111 -16.42 31.46 2.56
C LEU A 111 -16.29 30.06 3.15
N VAL A 112 -15.52 29.18 2.49
CA VAL A 112 -15.19 27.87 3.05
C VAL A 112 -13.85 27.99 3.77
N LEU A 113 -13.88 27.88 5.10
CA LEU A 113 -12.69 27.82 5.93
C LEU A 113 -12.39 26.35 6.24
N CYS A 114 -11.25 25.87 5.75
CA CYS A 114 -10.68 24.61 6.19
C CYS A 114 -9.66 24.91 7.28
N VAL A 115 -10.02 24.58 8.51
CA VAL A 115 -9.08 24.56 9.63
C VAL A 115 -8.76 23.10 9.87
N ASP A 116 -7.54 22.69 9.55
CA ASP A 116 -7.01 21.41 10.00
C ASP A 116 -6.25 21.63 11.29
N GLU A 117 -6.81 21.10 12.37
CA GLU A 117 -6.15 21.11 13.66
C GLU A 117 -5.33 19.83 13.79
N LYS A 118 -4.00 19.92 13.64
CA LYS A 118 -3.08 18.86 14.11
C LYS A 118 -2.60 19.10 15.55
N THR A 119 -3.51 19.67 16.31
CA THR A 119 -3.97 19.13 17.57
C THR A 119 -3.34 17.81 17.97
N GLN A 120 -2.29 17.81 18.81
CA GLN A 120 -2.02 16.66 19.65
C GLN A 120 -1.54 15.46 18.84
N ILE A 121 -0.22 15.33 18.63
CA ILE A 121 0.34 13.99 18.38
C ILE A 121 -0.10 13.15 19.56
N GLN A 122 -1.13 12.33 19.31
CA GLN A 122 -1.86 11.64 20.34
C GLN A 122 -1.19 10.31 20.58
N ALA A 123 -1.14 9.90 21.84
CA ALA A 123 -0.99 8.49 22.16
C ALA A 123 -2.29 7.79 21.74
N LEU A 124 -2.34 7.44 20.45
CA LEU A 124 -3.46 6.80 19.81
C LEU A 124 -3.43 5.31 20.09
N ASP A 125 -4.53 4.78 20.61
CA ASP A 125 -4.80 3.36 20.59
C ASP A 125 -5.98 3.06 19.67
N ARG A 126 -5.98 1.90 19.02
CA ARG A 126 -7.04 1.55 18.07
C ARG A 126 -8.27 1.09 18.83
N THR A 127 -9.43 1.64 18.44
CA THR A 127 -10.73 1.25 19.04
C THR A 127 -11.11 -0.20 18.74
N GLN A 128 -10.53 -0.78 17.68
CA GLN A 128 -10.72 -2.16 17.30
C GLN A 128 -9.34 -2.80 17.09
N PRO A 129 -9.20 -4.11 17.37
CA PRO A 129 -7.96 -4.82 17.11
C PRO A 129 -7.56 -4.69 15.64
N ILE A 130 -6.26 -4.47 15.41
CA ILE A 130 -5.72 -4.42 14.05
C ILE A 130 -5.73 -5.85 13.50
N PHE A 131 -6.33 -6.03 12.32
CA PHE A 131 -6.26 -7.31 11.65
C PHE A 131 -4.88 -7.45 11.01
N PRO A 132 -4.13 -8.52 11.34
CA PRO A 132 -2.81 -8.74 10.79
C PRO A 132 -2.89 -8.93 9.27
N MET A 133 -1.80 -8.64 8.60
CA MET A 133 -1.65 -8.96 7.18
C MET A 133 -1.73 -10.48 6.98
N LEU A 134 -2.35 -10.89 5.88
CA LEU A 134 -2.36 -12.28 5.40
C LEU A 134 -1.86 -12.28 3.94
N PRO A 135 -1.40 -13.42 3.40
CA PRO A 135 -1.08 -13.52 1.97
C PRO A 135 -2.22 -12.99 1.09
N GLY A 136 -1.93 -12.00 0.24
CA GLY A 136 -2.90 -11.34 -0.64
C GLY A 136 -3.85 -10.34 0.05
N THR A 137 -3.82 -10.21 1.38
CA THR A 137 -4.67 -9.26 2.12
C THR A 137 -3.81 -8.32 2.96
N PRO A 138 -3.75 -7.02 2.63
CA PRO A 138 -3.03 -6.04 3.44
C PRO A 138 -3.56 -5.96 4.88
N GLN A 139 -2.72 -5.46 5.78
CA GLN A 139 -3.14 -5.14 7.15
C GLN A 139 -4.31 -4.16 7.14
N ARG A 140 -5.30 -4.36 8.02
CA ARG A 140 -6.48 -3.49 8.14
C ARG A 140 -6.58 -2.92 9.54
N ALA A 141 -6.65 -1.60 9.64
CA ALA A 141 -6.85 -0.89 10.89
C ALA A 141 -8.07 0.03 10.75
N SER A 142 -8.88 0.13 11.82
CA SER A 142 -9.90 1.16 11.90
C SER A 142 -9.24 2.53 12.03
N HIS A 143 -9.84 3.54 11.39
CA HIS A 143 -9.42 4.93 11.58
C HIS A 143 -9.92 5.49 12.93
N ASP A 144 -10.89 4.84 13.58
CA ASP A 144 -11.39 5.24 14.90
C ASP A 144 -10.38 4.88 15.99
N TYR A 145 -10.06 5.84 16.86
CA TYR A 145 -9.04 5.71 17.90
C TYR A 145 -9.52 6.24 19.25
N VAL A 146 -8.92 5.70 20.32
CA VAL A 146 -9.07 6.21 21.69
C VAL A 146 -7.94 7.20 21.96
N ARG A 147 -8.28 8.34 22.58
CA ARG A 147 -7.33 9.43 22.89
C ARG A 147 -6.80 9.29 24.31
N ASN A 148 -5.49 9.13 24.47
CA ASN A 148 -4.83 9.00 25.79
C ASN A 148 -4.03 10.25 26.24
N GLY A 149 -4.23 11.42 25.63
CA GLY A 149 -3.41 12.63 25.91
C GLY A 149 -2.59 13.09 24.70
N THR A 150 -1.89 14.23 24.82
CA THR A 150 -1.93 15.20 23.71
C THR A 150 -0.79 16.27 23.64
N SER A 151 -0.10 16.44 22.48
CA SER A 151 0.90 17.51 22.17
C SER A 151 0.62 18.36 20.89
N SER A 152 0.34 19.67 20.99
CA SER A 152 -0.22 20.49 19.89
C SER A 152 0.75 20.99 18.81
N LEU A 153 0.40 20.81 17.52
CA LEU A 153 1.09 21.39 16.34
C LEU A 153 0.07 22.16 15.47
N TYR A 154 0.34 23.43 15.14
CA TYR A 154 -0.50 24.25 14.26
C TYR A 154 0.27 24.64 12.98
N ALA A 155 -0.39 24.57 11.82
CA ALA A 155 0.17 25.00 10.54
C ALA A 155 -0.90 25.71 9.70
N SER A 156 -0.52 26.83 9.07
CA SER A 156 -1.34 27.55 8.10
C SER A 156 -0.53 27.69 6.81
N PRO A 157 -0.73 26.81 5.82
CA PRO A 157 -0.02 26.95 4.55
C PRO A 157 -0.59 28.16 3.79
N PRO A 158 0.27 29.07 3.27
CA PRO A 158 -0.21 30.17 2.44
C PRO A 158 -0.88 29.62 1.19
N ARG A 159 -2.04 30.19 0.84
CA ARG A 159 -2.78 29.87 -0.38
C ARG A 159 -1.98 30.38 -1.59
N SER A 160 -1.07 29.58 -2.13
CA SER A 160 -0.61 29.78 -3.51
C SER A 160 -1.68 29.25 -4.46
N ALA A 161 -2.78 29.99 -4.60
CA ALA A 161 -3.74 29.81 -5.68
C ALA A 161 -3.99 31.18 -6.30
N HIS A 162 -2.99 31.68 -7.00
CA HIS A 162 -3.21 32.56 -8.14
C HIS A 162 -3.83 31.67 -9.23
N TRP A 163 -5.16 31.71 -9.35
CA TRP A 163 -5.86 31.14 -10.49
C TRP A 163 -6.05 32.24 -11.53
N PRO A 164 -5.44 32.14 -12.73
CA PRO A 164 -5.66 33.09 -13.80
C PRO A 164 -7.01 32.76 -14.43
N GLY A 165 -7.99 33.65 -14.30
CA GLY A 165 -9.31 33.38 -14.83
C GLY A 165 -10.39 34.42 -14.57
N SER A 166 -10.05 35.70 -14.67
CA SER A 166 -11.05 36.75 -14.92
C SER A 166 -10.44 37.84 -15.79
N SER A 167 -10.33 37.55 -17.09
CA SER A 167 -10.35 38.63 -18.08
C SER A 167 -11.80 39.02 -18.34
N SER A 168 -12.06 40.29 -18.02
CA SER A 168 -13.11 41.19 -18.51
C SER A 168 -13.85 40.76 -19.78
N ALA A 169 -15.18 40.93 -19.76
CA ALA A 169 -15.88 41.63 -20.84
C ALA A 169 -17.19 42.26 -20.31
N ALA A 170 -17.21 43.60 -20.37
CA ALA A 170 -18.34 44.54 -20.39
C ALA A 170 -19.37 44.54 -19.23
#